data_AF-A3HUE8-F1
#
_entry.id   AF-A3HUE8-F1
#
_cell.length_a   1.000
_cell.length_b   1.000
_cell.length_c   1.000
_cell.angle_alpha   90.00
_cell.angle_beta   90.00
_cell.angle_gamma   90.00
#
_symmetry.space_group_name_H-M   'P 1'
#
loop_
_entity.id
_entity.type
_entity.pdbx_description
1 polymer ?
#
loop_
_entity_poly.entity_id
_entity_poly.type
_entity_poly.pdbx_seq_one_letter_code
_entity_poly.pdbx_strand_id
1 'polypeptide(L)'
;MSPVFQQKKLRMKATLKYLSVLILILLVTILQDYLYDQKFDHSIYDTENRLINSLWILIFPVSILWNVLFKKVRFLARIHIVLIKRLLFIILATVTHILAFAGLADFIATNFFEQNLPFLINIRFTISVDLYKYLLIYSIIALILVRKNKNVKSR
;
A
#
# COMPACT_ATOMS: atom_id res chain seq x y z
N MET A 1 -4.72 11.57 -35.38
CA MET A 1 -5.13 11.46 -33.96
C MET A 1 -4.01 12.04 -33.10
N SER A 2 -4.27 13.04 -32.25
CA SER A 2 -3.19 13.80 -31.60
C SER A 2 -2.42 12.96 -30.56
N PRO A 3 -1.10 13.16 -30.40
CA PRO A 3 -0.26 12.38 -29.48
C PRO A 3 -0.71 12.50 -28.01
N VAL A 4 -1.40 13.59 -27.65
CA VAL A 4 -2.00 13.83 -26.33
C VAL A 4 -3.10 12.81 -26.00
N PHE A 5 -3.92 12.43 -26.99
CA PHE A 5 -5.01 11.47 -26.81
C PHE A 5 -4.51 10.04 -26.57
N GLN A 6 -3.45 9.63 -27.27
CA GLN A 6 -2.83 8.31 -27.06
C GLN A 6 -2.18 8.20 -25.67
N GLN A 7 -1.54 9.27 -25.20
CA GLN A 7 -0.91 9.29 -23.88
C GLN A 7 -1.93 9.23 -22.73
N LYS A 8 -3.08 9.90 -22.88
CA LYS A 8 -4.21 9.81 -21.92
C LYS A 8 -4.78 8.37 -21.84
N LYS A 9 -4.99 7.73 -23.00
CA LYS A 9 -5.52 6.36 -23.09
C LYS A 9 -4.59 5.31 -22.46
N LEU A 10 -3.27 5.49 -22.62
CA LEU A 10 -2.24 4.64 -22.01
C LEU A 10 -2.16 4.78 -20.48
N ARG A 11 -2.30 6.01 -19.95
CA ARG A 11 -2.37 6.25 -18.50
C ARG A 11 -3.63 5.63 -17.90
N MET A 12 -4.77 5.78 -18.57
CA MET A 12 -6.06 5.22 -18.13
C MET A 12 -6.03 3.68 -18.07
N LYS A 13 -5.43 3.01 -19.06
CA LYS A 13 -5.23 1.55 -19.04
C LYS A 13 -4.33 1.08 -17.89
N ALA A 14 -3.27 1.83 -17.59
CA ALA A 14 -2.38 1.50 -16.48
C ALA A 14 -3.08 1.68 -15.12
N THR A 15 -3.87 2.75 -14.96
CA THR A 15 -4.70 2.98 -13.76
C THR A 15 -5.76 1.89 -13.62
N LEU A 16 -6.42 1.48 -14.71
CA LEU A 16 -7.43 0.43 -14.68
C LEU A 16 -6.83 -0.92 -14.27
N LYS A 17 -5.66 -1.28 -14.80
CA LYS A 17 -4.95 -2.50 -14.43
C LYS A 17 -4.57 -2.51 -12.95
N TYR A 18 -4.17 -1.35 -12.41
CA TYR A 18 -3.87 -1.19 -10.99
C TYR A 18 -5.11 -1.34 -10.13
N LEU A 19 -6.23 -0.73 -10.55
CA LEU A 19 -7.52 -0.85 -9.87
C LEU A 19 -8.00 -2.30 -9.84
N SER A 20 -7.85 -3.04 -10.95
CA SER A 20 -8.19 -4.46 -11.01
C SER A 20 -7.34 -5.32 -10.06
N VAL A 21 -6.03 -5.08 -9.98
CA VAL A 21 -5.16 -5.81 -9.04
C VAL A 21 -5.54 -5.51 -7.60
N LEU A 22 -5.86 -4.25 -7.29
CA LEU A 22 -6.31 -3.88 -5.96
C LEU A 22 -7.66 -4.51 -5.60
N ILE A 23 -8.63 -4.48 -6.51
CA ILE A 23 -9.93 -5.13 -6.32
C ILE A 23 -9.74 -6.64 -6.07
N LEU A 24 -8.85 -7.29 -6.81
CA LEU A 24 -8.54 -8.70 -6.60
C LEU A 24 -7.94 -8.96 -5.22
N ILE A 25 -7.00 -8.11 -4.77
CA ILE A 25 -6.42 -8.22 -3.44
C ILE A 25 -7.50 -8.05 -2.38
N LEU A 26 -8.32 -7.00 -2.48
CA LEU A 26 -9.42 -6.74 -1.54
C LEU A 26 -10.40 -7.91 -1.46
N LEU A 27 -10.76 -8.50 -2.61
CA LEU A 27 -11.61 -9.70 -2.63
C LEU A 27 -10.95 -10.90 -1.93
N VAL A 28 -9.64 -11.08 -2.10
CA VAL A 28 -8.90 -12.13 -1.41
C VAL A 28 -8.84 -11.88 0.10
N THR A 29 -8.63 -10.63 0.54
CA THR A 29 -8.64 -10.31 1.98
C THR A 29 -10.02 -10.48 2.60
N ILE A 30 -11.08 -10.03 1.92
CA ILE A 30 -12.47 -10.23 2.36
C ILE A 30 -12.78 -11.74 2.46
N LEU A 31 -12.33 -12.53 1.48
CA LEU A 31 -12.52 -13.97 1.49
C LEU A 31 -11.72 -14.65 2.63
N GLN A 32 -10.49 -14.19 2.90
CA GLN A 32 -9.70 -14.68 4.03
C GLN A 32 -10.39 -14.38 5.36
N ASP A 33 -10.90 -13.16 5.54
CA ASP A 33 -11.66 -12.77 6.73
C ASP A 33 -12.93 -13.60 6.88
N TYR A 34 -13.72 -13.77 5.81
CA TYR A 34 -14.92 -14.60 5.83
C TYR A 34 -14.64 -16.05 6.23
N LEU A 35 -13.56 -16.64 5.71
CA LEU A 35 -13.16 -18.01 6.04
C LEU A 35 -12.60 -18.13 7.46
N TYR A 36 -12.00 -17.08 7.99
CA TYR A 36 -11.47 -17.03 9.35
C TYR A 36 -12.62 -16.92 10.37
N ASP A 37 -13.59 -16.06 10.08
CA ASP A 37 -14.77 -15.79 10.92
C ASP A 37 -15.70 -17.01 11.00
N GLN A 38 -15.87 -17.76 9.89
CA GLN A 38 -16.63 -19.01 9.89
C GLN A 38 -15.98 -20.12 10.76
N LYS A 39 -14.67 -20.00 11.06
CA LYS A 39 -13.92 -20.97 11.85
C LYS A 39 -13.83 -20.64 13.34
N PHE A 40 -13.99 -19.37 13.72
CA PHE A 40 -13.86 -18.91 15.10
C PHE A 40 -15.07 -18.04 15.44
N ASP A 41 -15.96 -18.57 16.27
CA ASP A 41 -17.24 -17.98 16.71
C ASP A 41 -17.00 -16.73 17.59
N HIS A 42 -16.55 -15.62 17.01
CA HIS A 42 -15.98 -14.46 17.74
C HIS A 42 -16.73 -13.15 17.39
N SER A 43 -17.91 -12.97 17.97
CA SER A 43 -18.78 -11.79 17.77
C SER A 43 -18.21 -10.45 18.28
N ILE A 44 -17.10 -10.44 19.03
CA ILE A 44 -16.49 -9.22 19.61
C ILE A 44 -15.27 -8.75 18.79
N TYR A 45 -14.46 -9.66 18.23
CA TYR A 45 -13.29 -9.31 17.40
C TYR A 45 -13.64 -8.85 15.99
N ASP A 46 -14.90 -9.07 15.62
CA ASP A 46 -15.45 -8.88 14.29
C ASP A 46 -15.55 -7.38 13.90
N THR A 47 -15.75 -6.51 14.89
CA THR A 47 -15.79 -5.05 14.69
C THR A 47 -14.39 -4.45 14.56
N GLU A 48 -13.44 -4.89 15.39
CA GLU A 48 -12.04 -4.48 15.32
C GLU A 48 -11.38 -4.95 14.03
N ASN A 49 -11.64 -6.19 13.62
CA ASN A 49 -11.09 -6.76 12.39
C ASN A 49 -11.63 -6.04 11.14
N ARG A 50 -12.92 -5.68 11.11
CA ARG A 50 -13.50 -4.84 10.04
C ARG A 50 -12.89 -3.44 9.97
N LEU A 51 -12.60 -2.84 11.12
CA LEU A 51 -11.97 -1.53 11.20
C LEU A 51 -10.54 -1.57 10.67
N ILE A 52 -9.78 -2.61 11.05
CA ILE A 52 -8.46 -2.94 10.48
C ILE A 52 -8.56 -3.16 8.96
N ASN A 53 -9.57 -3.89 8.49
CA ASN A 53 -9.74 -4.17 7.06
C ASN A 53 -10.14 -2.92 6.25
N SER A 54 -10.72 -1.89 6.89
CA SER A 54 -11.00 -0.61 6.23
C SER A 54 -9.73 0.21 5.95
N LEU A 55 -8.68 0.04 6.76
CA LEU A 55 -7.44 0.82 6.65
C LEU A 55 -6.55 0.38 5.49
N TRP A 56 -6.89 -0.67 4.75
CA TRP A 56 -6.24 -1.04 3.47
C TRP A 56 -6.25 0.11 2.45
N ILE A 57 -7.23 1.01 2.56
CA ILE A 57 -7.29 2.21 1.74
C ILE A 57 -6.02 3.08 1.86
N LEU A 58 -5.24 2.95 2.95
CA LEU A 58 -3.96 3.63 3.17
C LEU A 58 -2.89 3.27 2.13
N ILE A 59 -3.05 2.19 1.36
CA ILE A 59 -2.14 1.85 0.27
C ILE A 59 -2.02 3.02 -0.72
N PHE A 60 -3.14 3.67 -1.04
CA PHE A 60 -3.17 4.77 -2.00
C PHE A 60 -2.44 6.03 -1.52
N PRO A 61 -2.79 6.65 -0.38
CA PRO A 61 -2.12 7.86 0.08
C PRO A 61 -0.63 7.63 0.31
N VAL A 62 -0.22 6.47 0.86
CA VAL A 62 1.20 6.14 1.05
C VAL A 62 1.94 6.04 -0.29
N SER A 63 1.32 5.40 -1.29
CA SER A 63 1.91 5.28 -2.63
C SER A 63 2.06 6.63 -3.33
N ILE A 64 1.05 7.49 -3.22
CA ILE A 64 1.08 8.83 -3.80
C ILE A 64 2.13 9.68 -3.11
N LEU A 65 2.16 9.66 -1.77
CA LEU A 65 3.13 10.40 -0.95
C LEU A 65 4.55 10.06 -1.38
N TRP A 66 4.91 8.78 -1.39
CA TRP A 66 6.27 8.36 -1.77
C TRP A 66 6.58 8.65 -3.24
N ASN A 67 5.62 8.49 -4.16
CA ASN A 67 5.83 8.88 -5.56
C ASN A 67 6.12 10.38 -5.74
N VAL A 68 5.49 11.24 -4.93
CA VAL A 68 5.79 12.68 -4.90
C VAL A 68 7.16 12.93 -4.28
N LEU A 69 7.48 12.31 -3.15
CA LEU A 69 8.78 12.47 -2.48
C LEU A 69 9.95 12.02 -3.36
N PHE A 70 9.84 10.89 -4.06
CA PHE A 70 10.87 10.40 -4.99
C PHE A 70 11.09 11.30 -6.21
N LYS A 71 10.19 12.24 -6.47
CA LYS A 71 10.31 13.25 -7.55
C LYS A 71 10.79 14.60 -7.03
N LYS A 72 10.32 15.02 -5.85
CA LYS A 72 10.62 16.35 -5.29
C LYS A 72 11.90 16.36 -4.45
N VAL A 73 12.23 15.28 -3.76
CA VAL A 73 13.39 15.21 -2.88
C VAL A 73 14.65 14.93 -3.70
N ARG A 74 15.58 15.89 -3.69
CA ARG A 74 16.82 15.87 -4.50
C ARG A 74 17.65 14.59 -4.30
N PHE A 75 17.75 14.12 -3.05
CA PHE A 75 18.47 12.89 -2.71
C PHE A 75 17.87 11.65 -3.36
N LEU A 76 16.55 11.45 -3.21
CA LEU A 76 15.83 10.30 -3.78
C LEU A 76 15.73 10.37 -5.32
N ALA A 77 15.69 11.58 -5.88
CA ALA A 77 15.67 11.81 -7.32
C ALA A 77 16.99 11.44 -8.00
N ARG A 78 18.13 11.60 -7.30
CA ARG A 78 19.49 11.32 -7.82
C ARG A 78 19.82 9.82 -7.93
N ILE A 79 18.97 8.93 -7.39
CA ILE A 79 19.18 7.48 -7.50
C ILE A 79 18.96 7.04 -8.96
N HIS A 80 20.05 6.80 -9.69
CA HIS A 80 20.04 6.38 -11.10
C HIS A 80 19.74 4.88 -11.27
N ILE A 81 20.11 4.05 -10.29
CA ILE A 81 19.90 2.61 -10.34
C ILE A 81 18.43 2.31 -10.04
N VAL A 82 17.70 1.88 -11.06
CA VAL A 82 16.25 1.63 -11.00
C VAL A 82 15.91 0.56 -9.95
N LEU A 83 16.74 -0.48 -9.81
CA LEU A 83 16.51 -1.54 -8.83
C LEU A 83 16.58 -1.00 -7.40
N ILE A 84 17.63 -0.24 -7.07
CA ILE A 84 17.80 0.39 -5.75
C ILE A 84 16.64 1.34 -5.46
N LYS A 85 16.25 2.15 -6.46
CA LYS A 85 15.12 3.08 -6.32
C LYS A 85 13.81 2.35 -6.03
N ARG A 86 13.59 1.19 -6.64
CA ARG A 86 12.42 0.34 -6.39
C ARG A 86 12.45 -0.29 -5.01
N LEU A 87 13.57 -0.91 -4.62
CA LEU A 87 13.72 -1.51 -3.30
C LEU A 87 13.52 -0.46 -2.19
N LEU A 88 14.12 0.71 -2.36
CA LEU A 88 13.96 1.82 -1.42
C LEU A 88 12.49 2.29 -1.34
N PHE A 89 11.80 2.41 -2.48
CA PHE A 89 10.38 2.74 -2.50
C PHE A 89 9.55 1.71 -1.73
N ILE A 90 9.79 0.41 -1.96
CA ILE A 90 9.04 -0.68 -1.32
C ILE A 90 9.24 -0.63 0.20
N ILE A 91 10.49 -0.54 0.66
CA ILE A 91 10.82 -0.52 2.09
C ILE A 91 10.19 0.70 2.76
N LEU A 92 10.40 1.88 2.20
CA LEU A 92 9.91 3.13 2.79
C LEU A 92 8.38 3.20 2.80
N ALA A 93 7.72 2.77 1.73
CA ALA A 93 6.27 2.71 1.67
C ALA A 93 5.70 1.70 2.66
N THR A 94 6.32 0.51 2.77
CA THR A 94 5.89 -0.53 3.72
C THR A 94 6.01 -0.04 5.17
N VAL A 95 7.16 0.52 5.55
CA VAL A 95 7.38 1.05 6.90
C VAL A 95 6.40 2.18 7.21
N THR A 96 6.22 3.11 6.27
CA THR A 96 5.27 4.23 6.45
C THR A 96 3.84 3.72 6.61
N HIS A 97 3.45 2.72 5.82
CA HIS A 97 2.12 2.13 5.92
C HIS A 97 1.89 1.44 7.25
N ILE A 98 2.83 0.62 7.73
CA ILE A 98 2.71 -0.07 9.02
C ILE A 98 2.60 0.95 10.17
N LEU A 99 3.42 2.00 10.15
CA LEU A 99 3.37 3.04 11.18
C LEU A 99 2.07 3.85 11.12
N ALA A 100 1.62 4.23 9.92
CA ALA A 100 0.36 4.94 9.75
C ALA A 100 -0.84 4.09 10.15
N PHE A 101 -0.85 2.81 9.77
CA PHE A 101 -1.86 1.85 10.14
C PHE A 101 -1.92 1.69 11.67
N ALA A 102 -0.79 1.37 12.31
CA ALA A 102 -0.76 1.18 13.76
C ALA A 102 -1.15 2.45 14.52
N GLY A 103 -0.72 3.62 14.04
CA GLY A 103 -1.06 4.91 14.66
C GLY A 103 -2.54 5.26 14.51
N LEU A 104 -3.14 5.00 13.34
CA LEU A 104 -4.57 5.23 13.12
C LEU A 104 -5.42 4.22 13.89
N ALA A 105 -5.04 2.94 13.89
CA ALA A 105 -5.74 1.91 14.64
C ALA A 105 -5.72 2.21 16.15
N ASP A 106 -4.56 2.55 16.71
CA ASP A 106 -4.40 2.92 18.12
C ASP A 106 -5.19 4.20 18.47
N PHE A 107 -5.15 5.22 17.58
CA PHE A 107 -5.91 6.44 17.76
C PHE A 107 -7.43 6.19 17.75
N ILE A 108 -7.93 5.42 16.78
CA ILE A 108 -9.36 5.11 16.69
C ILE A 108 -9.77 4.23 17.88
N ALA A 109 -8.99 3.19 18.20
CA ALA A 109 -9.27 2.31 19.34
C ALA A 109 -9.40 3.11 20.65
N THR A 110 -8.43 3.97 20.93
CA THR A 110 -8.40 4.77 22.18
C THR A 110 -9.56 5.76 22.30
N ASN A 111 -10.10 6.26 21.18
CA ASN A 111 -11.20 7.22 21.21
C ASN A 111 -12.59 6.59 21.15
N PHE A 112 -12.71 5.35 20.65
CA PHE A 112 -14.02 4.75 20.32
C PHE A 112 -14.28 3.40 21.01
N PHE A 113 -13.28 2.77 21.63
CA PHE A 113 -13.39 1.43 22.22
C PHE A 113 -12.79 1.37 23.63
N GLU A 114 -13.40 0.57 24.51
CA GLU A 114 -12.94 0.40 25.91
C GLU A 114 -11.70 -0.48 26.03
N GLN A 115 -11.57 -1.47 25.14
CA GLN A 115 -10.37 -2.28 25.00
C GLN A 115 -9.64 -1.82 23.75
N ASN A 116 -8.35 -1.50 23.88
CA ASN A 116 -7.53 -1.01 22.79
C ASN A 116 -6.25 -1.83 22.67
N LEU A 117 -5.92 -2.20 21.43
CA LEU A 117 -4.61 -2.77 21.11
C LEU A 117 -3.60 -1.62 21.05
N PRO A 118 -2.61 -1.55 21.97
CA PRO A 118 -1.63 -0.48 21.97
C PRO A 118 -0.79 -0.50 20.68
N PHE A 119 -0.36 0.67 20.25
CA PHE A 119 0.46 0.90 19.04
C PHE A 119 1.53 -0.17 18.76
N LEU A 120 2.34 -0.53 19.76
CA LEU A 120 3.42 -1.53 19.59
C LEU A 120 2.89 -2.95 19.32
N ILE A 121 1.75 -3.31 19.90
CA ILE A 121 1.10 -4.60 19.64
C ILE A 121 0.54 -4.59 18.21
N ASN A 122 -0.08 -3.50 17.76
CA ASN A 122 -0.53 -3.34 16.38
C ASN A 122 0.63 -3.49 15.38
N ILE A 123 1.79 -2.87 15.64
CA ILE A 123 2.98 -3.05 14.78
C ILE A 123 3.39 -4.51 14.72
N ARG A 124 3.53 -5.18 15.87
CA ARG A 124 3.97 -6.59 15.92
C ARG A 124 2.99 -7.49 15.17
N PHE A 125 1.71 -7.33 15.44
CA PHE A 125 0.65 -8.08 14.77
C PHE A 125 0.70 -7.88 13.25
N THR A 126 0.76 -6.61 12.80
CA THR A 126 0.81 -6.25 11.39
C THR A 126 2.05 -6.84 10.70
N ILE A 127 3.20 -6.81 11.37
CA ILE A 127 4.43 -7.40 10.83
C ILE A 127 4.30 -8.92 10.69
N SER A 128 3.71 -9.59 11.68
CA SER A 128 3.53 -11.04 11.66
C SER A 128 2.50 -11.51 10.63
N VAL A 129 1.42 -10.75 10.44
CA VAL A 129 0.26 -11.20 9.66
C VAL A 129 0.23 -10.62 8.25
N ASP A 130 0.65 -9.36 8.06
CA ASP A 130 0.38 -8.62 6.82
C ASP A 130 1.63 -8.09 6.10
N LEU A 131 2.83 -8.22 6.68
CA LEU A 131 4.06 -7.71 6.07
C LEU A 131 4.25 -8.18 4.63
N TYR A 132 4.05 -9.48 4.36
CA TYR A 132 4.21 -10.03 3.02
C TYR A 132 3.19 -9.46 2.03
N LYS A 133 1.97 -9.15 2.49
CA LYS A 133 0.92 -8.52 1.66
C LYS A 133 1.37 -7.12 1.26
N TYR A 134 1.87 -6.32 2.20
CA TYR A 134 2.37 -4.97 1.90
C TYR A 134 3.59 -4.99 0.98
N LEU A 135 4.55 -5.88 1.23
CA LEU A 135 5.72 -6.04 0.36
C LEU A 135 5.31 -6.40 -1.07
N LEU A 136 4.37 -7.34 -1.24
CA LEU A 136 3.86 -7.73 -2.56
C LEU A 136 3.18 -6.56 -3.26
N ILE A 137 2.28 -5.88 -2.57
CA ILE A 137 1.55 -4.73 -3.10
C ILE A 137 2.52 -3.64 -3.51
N TYR A 138 3.35 -3.15 -2.60
CA TYR A 138 4.30 -2.08 -2.91
C TYR A 138 5.33 -2.47 -3.96
N SER A 139 5.65 -3.76 -4.13
CA SER A 139 6.47 -4.24 -5.24
C SER A 139 5.78 -4.00 -6.59
N ILE A 140 4.51 -4.38 -6.73
CA ILE A 140 3.72 -4.13 -7.94
C ILE A 140 3.63 -2.61 -8.22
N ILE A 141 3.44 -1.82 -7.17
CA ILE A 141 3.34 -0.36 -7.26
C ILE A 141 4.66 0.25 -7.73
N ALA A 142 5.77 -0.18 -7.15
CA ALA A 142 7.11 0.27 -7.52
C ALA A 142 7.43 -0.05 -8.98
N LEU A 143 7.00 -1.21 -9.50
CA LEU A 143 7.17 -1.55 -10.92
C LEU A 143 6.47 -0.54 -11.84
N ILE A 144 5.29 -0.05 -11.43
CA ILE A 144 4.44 0.82 -12.23
C ILE A 144 4.91 2.28 -12.15
N LEU A 145 5.22 2.76 -10.94
CA LEU A 145 5.57 4.16 -10.67
C LEU A 145 7.05 4.45 -10.91
N VAL A 146 7.94 3.51 -10.60
CA VAL A 146 9.39 3.65 -10.78
C VAL A 146 9.79 3.00 -12.10
N ARG A 147 9.75 3.79 -13.17
CA ARG A 147 10.16 3.39 -14.52
C ARG A 147 11.56 3.88 -14.84
N LYS A 148 12.29 3.11 -15.64
CA LYS A 148 13.58 3.54 -16.22
C LYS A 148 13.33 4.74 -17.14
N ASN A 149 14.01 5.86 -16.90
CA ASN A 149 14.05 6.96 -17.88
C ASN A 149 14.70 6.42 -19.16
N LYS A 150 13.95 6.38 -20.26
CA LYS A 150 14.45 5.91 -21.57
C LYS A 150 15.33 6.94 -22.30
N ASN A 151 15.65 8.08 -21.68
CA ASN A 151 16.40 9.16 -22.32
C ASN A 151 17.93 9.02 -22.15
N VAL A 152 18.50 7.88 -22.58
CA VAL A 152 19.95 7.77 -22.81
C VAL A 152 20.19 6.85 -24.00
N LYS A 153 19.92 7.35 -25.22
CA LYS A 153 20.52 6.93 -26.50
C LYS A 153 20.16 7.98 -27.56
N SER A 154 20.82 9.13 -27.49
CA SER A 154 21.01 10.03 -28.63
C SER A 154 22.13 11.03 -28.29
N ARG A 155 23.37 10.56 -28.31
CA ARG A 155 24.57 11.34 -28.64
C ARG A 155 25.68 10.33 -28.89
#